data_AF-A0A935V1D1-F1
#
_entry.id   AF-A0A935V1D1-F1
#
_cell.length_a   1.000
_cell.length_b   1.000
_cell.length_c   1.000
_cell.angle_alpha   90.00
_cell.angle_beta   90.00
_cell.angle_gamma   90.00
#
_symmetry.space_group_name_H-M   'P 1'
#
loop_
_entity.id
_entity.type
_entity.pdbx_description
1 polymer ?
#
loop_
_entity_poly.entity_id
_entity_poly.type
_entity_poly.pdbx_seq_one_letter_code
_entity_poly.pdbx_strand_id
1 'polypeptide(L)'
;MTDPKRPPSPENEALWETLSTHLDWRAGLWLGFVWSDHWPITEAFRVRTEERLTREGRALDTLRIEEDEQVEPTLITLLEHVQSPSLCTWVSIELDDETGPNPALRFLARLNERRERLKRHRPGGVMLVLPERWREDLLAVCP
;
A
#
# COMPACT_ATOMS: atom_id res chain seq x y z
N MET A 1 14.94 16.61 -13.42
CA MET A 1 15.74 15.99 -12.35
C MET A 1 15.28 16.61 -11.04
N THR A 2 14.22 16.06 -10.45
CA THR A 2 13.51 16.67 -9.32
C THR A 2 14.18 16.24 -8.01
N ASP A 3 14.59 17.22 -7.22
CA ASP A 3 15.31 17.05 -5.97
C ASP A 3 14.45 16.26 -4.94
N PRO A 4 14.91 15.11 -4.42
CA PRO A 4 14.17 14.31 -3.45
C PRO A 4 14.04 14.99 -2.07
N LYS A 5 14.54 16.23 -1.89
CA LYS A 5 14.50 17.00 -0.65
C LYS A 5 13.46 18.12 -0.61
N ARG A 6 12.41 18.10 -1.43
CA ARG A 6 11.32 19.09 -1.25
C ARG A 6 10.71 18.85 0.15
N PRO A 7 10.71 19.84 1.06
CA PRO A 7 10.07 19.67 2.36
C PRO A 7 8.60 19.30 2.13
N PRO A 8 8.02 18.39 2.94
CA PRO A 8 6.63 18.00 2.78
C PRO A 8 5.76 19.27 2.83
N SER A 9 4.87 19.43 1.85
CA SER A 9 3.85 20.46 1.93
C SER A 9 3.01 20.25 3.20
N PRO A 10 2.33 21.28 3.73
CA PRO A 10 1.41 21.10 4.86
C PRO A 10 0.37 19.99 4.62
N GLU A 11 -0.06 19.82 3.37
CA GLU A 11 -0.95 18.74 2.94
C GLU A 11 -0.29 17.35 3.07
N ASN A 12 0.98 17.22 2.67
CA ASN A 12 1.73 15.98 2.83
C ASN A 12 1.95 15.61 4.30
N GLU A 13 2.10 16.61 5.19
CA GLU A 13 2.23 16.35 6.62
C GLU A 13 0.92 15.88 7.24
N ALA A 14 -0.22 16.45 6.85
CA ALA A 14 -1.54 15.98 7.30
C ALA A 14 -1.84 14.54 6.82
N LEU A 15 -1.46 14.21 5.58
CA LEU A 15 -1.54 12.85 5.04
C LEU A 15 -0.63 11.90 5.83
N TRP A 16 0.59 12.33 6.14
CA TRP A 16 1.50 11.58 6.98
C TRP A 16 0.90 11.33 8.37
N GLU A 17 0.39 12.35 9.07
CA GLU A 17 -0.22 12.19 10.39
C GLU A 17 -1.37 11.17 10.40
N THR A 18 -2.21 11.19 9.36
CA THR A 18 -3.30 10.22 9.16
C THR A 18 -2.74 8.81 9.04
N LEU A 19 -1.75 8.59 8.16
CA LEU A 19 -1.09 7.30 8.00
C LEU A 19 -0.43 6.84 9.32
N SER A 20 0.24 7.77 9.98
CA SER A 20 0.96 7.56 11.23
C SER A 20 0.04 7.01 12.33
N THR A 21 -1.20 7.50 12.39
CA THR A 21 -2.23 7.04 13.32
C THR A 21 -2.64 5.59 13.04
N HIS A 22 -2.73 5.20 11.77
CA HIS A 22 -3.04 3.82 11.39
C HIS A 22 -1.91 2.82 11.74
N LEU A 23 -0.66 3.27 11.72
CA LEU A 23 0.51 2.47 12.14
C LEU A 23 0.53 2.20 13.66
N ASP A 24 -0.12 3.05 14.45
CA ASP A 24 -0.20 2.94 15.92
C ASP A 24 -1.34 2.04 16.40
N TRP A 25 -2.50 2.08 15.75
CA TRP A 25 -3.76 1.66 16.39
C TRP A 25 -4.21 0.23 16.11
N ARG A 26 -3.63 -0.48 15.14
CA ARG A 26 -4.29 -1.67 14.59
C ARG A 26 -3.48 -2.96 14.77
N ALA A 27 -3.85 -3.70 15.81
CA ALA A 27 -3.41 -5.09 16.04
C ALA A 27 -4.00 -6.10 15.02
N GLY A 28 -4.88 -5.66 14.11
CA GLY A 28 -5.50 -6.50 13.08
C GLY A 28 -5.40 -5.88 11.69
N LEU A 29 -5.87 -6.63 10.69
CA LEU A 29 -5.80 -6.21 9.28
C LEU A 29 -6.38 -4.81 9.05
N TRP A 30 -5.59 -3.97 8.39
CA TRP A 30 -6.07 -2.72 7.81
C TRP A 30 -5.53 -2.50 6.40
N LEU A 31 -6.28 -1.74 5.61
CA LEU A 31 -5.89 -1.31 4.29
C LEU A 31 -5.77 0.22 4.31
N GLY A 32 -4.63 0.73 3.87
CA GLY A 32 -4.40 2.15 3.61
C GLY A 32 -4.20 2.38 2.13
N PHE A 33 -4.65 3.52 1.64
CA PHE A 33 -4.52 3.90 0.23
C PHE A 33 -3.73 5.20 0.13
N VAL A 34 -2.72 5.22 -0.72
CA VAL A 34 -1.98 6.42 -1.12
C VAL A 34 -2.22 6.59 -2.62
N TRP A 35 -2.96 7.64 -2.97
CA TRP A 35 -3.23 8.04 -4.34
C TRP A 35 -2.22 9.10 -4.73
N SER A 36 -1.38 8.83 -5.73
CA SER A 36 -0.38 9.78 -6.21
C SER A 36 0.27 9.30 -7.51
N ASP A 37 0.34 10.17 -8.50
CA ASP A 37 1.18 9.97 -9.69
C ASP A 37 2.62 10.52 -9.50
N HIS A 38 2.92 11.10 -8.34
CA HIS A 38 4.19 11.77 -8.07
C HIS A 38 5.11 10.88 -7.22
N TRP A 39 5.94 10.08 -7.90
CA TRP A 39 6.89 9.12 -7.28
C TRP A 39 7.72 9.69 -6.11
N PRO A 40 8.29 10.91 -6.17
CA PRO A 40 9.04 11.43 -5.03
C PRO A 40 8.22 11.57 -3.73
N ILE A 41 6.90 11.75 -3.81
CA ILE A 41 6.04 11.88 -2.62
C ILE A 41 5.75 10.50 -2.04
N THR A 42 5.43 9.52 -2.88
CA THR A 42 5.17 8.14 -2.43
C THR A 42 6.41 7.52 -1.81
N GLU A 43 7.58 7.75 -2.40
CA GLU A 43 8.86 7.29 -1.86
C GLU A 43 9.22 7.97 -0.54
N ALA A 44 8.96 9.27 -0.39
CA ALA A 44 9.15 9.96 0.88
C ALA A 44 8.27 9.37 2.00
N PHE A 45 7.02 9.02 1.71
CA PHE A 45 6.14 8.34 2.67
C PHE A 45 6.59 6.91 2.98
N ARG A 46 7.09 6.17 1.98
CA ARG A 46 7.66 4.83 2.19
C ARG A 46 8.85 4.89 3.16
N VAL A 47 9.80 5.80 2.90
CA VAL A 47 10.98 5.99 3.75
C VAL A 47 10.58 6.40 5.18
N ARG A 48 9.67 7.36 5.34
CA ARG A 48 9.19 7.75 6.68
C ARG A 48 8.50 6.59 7.41
N THR A 49 7.75 5.75 6.70
CA THR A 49 7.11 4.54 7.24
C THR A 49 8.16 3.53 7.71
N GLU A 50 9.16 3.25 6.87
CA GLU A 50 10.25 2.33 7.17
C GLU A 50 11.06 2.79 8.38
N GLU A 51 11.46 4.07 8.43
CA GLU A 51 12.17 4.64 9.58
C GLU A 51 11.39 4.51 10.88
N ARG A 52 10.08 4.79 10.84
CA ARG A 52 9.22 4.68 12.01
C ARG A 52 9.16 3.24 12.51
N LEU A 53 8.83 2.30 11.63
CA LEU A 53 8.72 0.88 11.98
C LEU A 53 10.06 0.37 12.54
N THR A 54 11.18 0.76 11.92
CA THR A 54 12.52 0.39 12.38
C THR A 54 12.82 0.89 13.79
N ARG A 55 12.44 2.14 14.14
CA ARG A 55 12.60 2.68 15.51
C ARG A 55 11.83 1.88 16.56
N GLU A 56 10.77 1.20 16.15
CA GLU A 56 9.93 0.36 17.00
C GLU A 56 10.31 -1.13 16.93
N GLY A 57 11.41 -1.48 16.26
CA GLY A 57 11.89 -2.86 16.10
C GLY A 57 11.07 -3.68 15.09
N ARG A 58 10.34 -3.03 14.19
CA ARG A 58 9.46 -3.63 13.17
C ARG A 58 10.06 -3.42 11.78
N ALA A 59 9.76 -4.33 10.84
CA ALA A 59 10.17 -4.21 9.44
C ALA A 59 9.03 -3.69 8.55
N LEU A 60 9.37 -3.04 7.44
CA LEU A 60 8.47 -2.73 6.33
C LEU A 60 8.74 -3.71 5.19
N ASP A 61 7.75 -4.50 4.80
CA ASP A 61 7.85 -5.27 3.56
C ASP A 61 7.44 -4.39 2.38
N THR A 62 8.13 -4.49 1.24
CA THR A 62 7.79 -3.74 0.02
C THR A 62 7.58 -4.71 -1.14
N LEU A 63 6.45 -4.54 -1.84
CA LEU A 63 6.08 -5.30 -3.03
C LEU A 63 5.74 -4.30 -4.15
N ARG A 64 6.03 -4.68 -5.39
CA ARG A 64 5.72 -3.87 -6.57
C ARG A 64 5.05 -4.74 -7.61
N ILE A 65 4.00 -4.22 -8.23
CA ILE A 65 3.26 -4.83 -9.33
C ILE A 65 3.42 -3.90 -10.53
N GLU A 66 4.28 -4.29 -11.46
CA GLU A 66 4.58 -3.64 -12.74
C GLU A 66 3.89 -4.37 -13.91
N GLU A 67 3.57 -5.66 -13.73
CA GLU A 67 2.97 -6.53 -14.76
C GLU A 67 1.75 -7.31 -14.20
N ASP A 68 0.74 -7.58 -15.04
CA ASP A 68 -0.52 -8.20 -14.60
C ASP A 68 -0.28 -9.62 -14.04
N GLU A 69 0.72 -10.32 -14.57
CA GLU A 69 1.18 -11.63 -14.11
C GLU A 69 1.67 -11.61 -12.66
N GLN A 70 2.05 -10.44 -12.13
CA GLN A 70 2.54 -10.28 -10.76
C GLN A 70 1.40 -10.11 -9.73
N VAL A 71 0.15 -9.93 -10.17
CA VAL A 71 -1.02 -9.74 -9.29
C VAL A 71 -1.23 -10.95 -8.38
N GLU A 72 -1.37 -12.16 -8.94
CA GLU A 72 -1.61 -13.38 -8.13
C GLU A 72 -0.41 -13.76 -7.25
N PRO A 73 0.85 -13.73 -7.73
CA PRO A 73 2.03 -13.94 -6.88
C PRO A 73 2.13 -12.96 -5.71
N THR A 74 1.79 -11.69 -5.92
CA THR A 74 1.79 -10.67 -4.85
C THR A 74 0.71 -10.96 -3.82
N LEU A 75 -0.48 -11.38 -4.25
CA LEU A 75 -1.55 -11.79 -3.33
C LEU A 75 -1.18 -13.03 -2.51
N ILE A 76 -0.54 -14.02 -3.13
CA ILE A 76 -0.02 -15.21 -2.45
C ILE A 76 1.00 -14.78 -1.40
N THR A 77 1.95 -13.91 -1.79
CA THR A 77 2.97 -13.37 -0.87
C THR A 77 2.31 -12.68 0.33
N LEU A 78 1.27 -11.86 0.12
CA LEU A 78 0.52 -11.21 1.20
C LEU A 78 -0.22 -12.19 2.11
N LEU A 79 -0.68 -13.33 1.57
CA LEU A 79 -1.37 -14.36 2.33
C LEU A 79 -0.42 -15.32 3.07
N GLU A 80 0.79 -15.53 2.56
CA GLU A 80 1.77 -16.47 3.11
C GLU A 80 2.73 -15.81 4.11
N HIS A 81 3.03 -14.51 3.97
CA HIS A 81 3.85 -13.73 4.91
C HIS A 81 3.16 -13.41 6.25
N VAL A 82 2.15 -14.18 6.62
CA VAL A 82 1.45 -14.15 7.92
C VAL A 82 2.40 -14.28 9.13
N GLN A 83 3.57 -14.88 8.93
CA GLN A 83 4.57 -15.12 9.98
C GLN A 83 5.69 -14.05 10.04
N SER A 84 5.67 -13.05 9.14
CA SER A 84 6.67 -11.97 9.16
C SER A 84 6.45 -11.08 10.39
N PRO A 85 7.51 -10.62 11.08
CA PRO A 85 7.38 -9.56 12.08
C PRO A 85 6.98 -8.21 11.47
N SER A 86 6.88 -8.11 10.13
CA SER A 86 6.35 -6.92 9.47
C SER A 86 4.87 -6.74 9.81
N LEU A 87 4.55 -5.61 10.41
CA LEU A 87 3.17 -5.19 10.69
C LEU A 87 2.63 -4.27 9.59
N CYS A 88 3.37 -4.09 8.50
CA CYS A 88 2.97 -3.30 7.36
C CYS A 88 3.66 -3.82 6.09
N THR A 89 2.89 -4.04 5.03
CA THR A 89 3.44 -4.23 3.68
C THR A 89 3.02 -3.07 2.79
N TRP A 90 4.00 -2.45 2.16
CA TRP A 90 3.85 -1.44 1.13
C TRP A 90 3.74 -2.12 -0.23
N VAL A 91 2.66 -1.87 -0.96
CA VAL A 91 2.41 -2.46 -2.27
C VAL A 91 2.21 -1.33 -3.28
N SER A 92 3.18 -1.13 -4.16
CA SER A 92 3.08 -0.17 -5.26
C SER A 92 2.53 -0.86 -6.50
N ILE A 93 1.46 -0.32 -7.09
CA ILE A 93 0.87 -0.84 -8.33
C ILE A 93 1.10 0.19 -9.43
N GLU A 94 1.95 -0.17 -10.39
CA GLU A 94 2.42 0.70 -11.48
C GLU A 94 2.29 -0.05 -12.81
N LEU A 95 1.05 -0.29 -13.23
CA LEU A 95 0.75 -1.01 -14.47
C LEU A 95 0.43 -0.02 -15.58
N ASP A 96 0.93 -0.31 -16.78
CA ASP A 96 0.52 0.39 -17.99
C ASP A 96 -0.95 0.06 -18.31
N ASP A 97 -1.75 1.11 -18.53
CA ASP A 97 -3.19 1.02 -18.82
C ASP A 97 -3.50 0.46 -20.22
N GLU A 98 -2.49 0.09 -21.02
CA GLU A 98 -2.65 -0.23 -22.44
C GLU A 98 -3.31 -1.60 -22.71
N THR A 99 -3.44 -2.48 -21.71
CA THR A 99 -3.84 -3.88 -21.92
C THR A 99 -4.86 -4.42 -20.90
N GLY A 100 -6.07 -3.84 -20.89
CA GLY A 100 -7.25 -4.51 -20.33
C GLY A 100 -7.83 -3.92 -19.04
N PRO A 101 -8.66 -4.67 -18.29
CA PRO A 101 -9.38 -4.12 -17.13
C PRO A 101 -8.41 -3.73 -16.01
N ASN A 102 -8.63 -2.57 -15.39
CA ASN A 102 -7.82 -1.94 -14.36
C ASN A 102 -7.23 -3.00 -13.38
N PRO A 103 -5.92 -3.24 -13.42
CA PRO A 103 -5.33 -4.30 -12.62
C PRO A 103 -5.42 -4.06 -11.11
N ALA A 104 -5.49 -2.80 -10.67
CA ALA A 104 -5.73 -2.48 -9.27
C ALA A 104 -7.15 -2.90 -8.83
N LEU A 105 -8.15 -2.79 -9.73
CA LEU A 105 -9.49 -3.36 -9.47
C LEU A 105 -9.40 -4.86 -9.28
N ARG A 106 -8.66 -5.57 -10.15
CA ARG A 106 -8.51 -7.02 -10.05
C ARG A 106 -7.81 -7.40 -8.75
N PHE A 107 -6.70 -6.75 -8.42
CA PHE A 107 -5.98 -6.97 -7.18
C PHE A 107 -6.88 -6.75 -5.97
N LEU A 108 -7.62 -5.64 -5.92
CA LEU A 108 -8.56 -5.33 -4.83
C LEU A 108 -9.72 -6.32 -4.75
N ALA A 109 -10.31 -6.72 -5.88
CA ALA A 109 -11.35 -7.72 -5.92
C ALA A 109 -10.85 -9.06 -5.34
N ARG A 110 -9.66 -9.51 -5.76
CA ARG A 110 -9.04 -10.74 -5.23
C ARG A 110 -8.66 -10.62 -3.77
N LEU A 111 -8.19 -9.46 -3.32
CA LEU A 111 -7.92 -9.17 -1.92
C LEU A 111 -9.21 -9.26 -1.09
N ASN A 112 -10.31 -8.72 -1.61
CA ASN A 112 -11.62 -8.76 -0.98
C ASN A 112 -12.20 -10.18 -0.90
N GLU A 113 -12.07 -10.99 -1.96
CA GLU A 113 -12.42 -12.43 -1.94
C GLU A 113 -11.70 -13.17 -0.81
N ARG A 114 -10.46 -12.76 -0.51
CA ARG A 114 -9.59 -13.35 0.51
C ARG A 114 -9.65 -12.61 1.85
N ARG A 115 -10.53 -11.61 2.02
CA ARG A 115 -10.57 -10.71 3.18
C ARG A 115 -10.67 -11.44 4.51
N GLU A 116 -11.55 -12.43 4.61
CA GLU A 116 -11.76 -13.17 5.86
C GLU A 116 -10.58 -14.09 6.20
N ARG A 117 -9.80 -14.52 5.19
CA ARG A 117 -8.53 -15.22 5.42
C ARG A 117 -7.46 -14.26 5.90
N LEU A 118 -7.34 -13.09 5.28
CA LEU A 118 -6.41 -12.03 5.69
C LEU A 118 -6.68 -11.56 7.13
N LYS A 119 -7.93 -11.26 7.48
CA LYS A 119 -8.31 -10.83 8.83
C LYS A 119 -7.93 -11.82 9.92
N ARG A 120 -8.04 -13.12 9.63
CA ARG A 120 -7.78 -14.20 10.60
C ARG A 120 -6.30 -14.47 10.81
N HIS A 121 -5.50 -14.29 9.76
CA HIS A 121 -4.12 -14.79 9.76
C HIS A 121 -3.09 -13.68 9.74
N ARG A 122 -3.41 -12.49 9.22
CA ARG A 122 -2.42 -11.43 9.02
C ARG A 122 -2.54 -10.35 10.10
N PRO A 123 -1.56 -10.22 11.00
CA PRO A 123 -1.44 -9.03 11.82
C PRO A 123 -0.94 -7.85 10.97
N GLY A 124 -1.42 -6.64 11.25
CA GLY A 124 -0.92 -5.42 10.62
C GLY A 124 -1.57 -5.01 9.29
N GLY A 125 -0.95 -4.06 8.61
CA GLY A 125 -1.50 -3.34 7.47
C GLY A 125 -1.00 -3.79 6.11
N VAL A 126 -1.78 -3.44 5.09
CA VAL A 126 -1.32 -3.34 3.71
C VAL A 126 -1.57 -1.91 3.26
N MET A 127 -0.54 -1.27 2.75
CA MET A 127 -0.59 0.08 2.20
C MET A 127 -0.47 0.00 0.69
N LEU A 128 -1.52 0.39 0.00
CA LEU A 128 -1.60 0.34 -1.46
C LEU A 128 -1.26 1.71 -2.02
N VAL A 129 -0.22 1.77 -2.84
CA VAL A 129 0.12 2.97 -3.61
C VAL A 129 -0.42 2.79 -5.01
N LEU A 130 -1.29 3.72 -5.40
CA LEU A 130 -2.07 3.67 -6.62
C LEU A 130 -1.95 5.00 -7.35
N PRO A 131 -1.91 5.00 -8.69
CA PRO A 131 -2.08 6.20 -9.51
C PRO A 131 -3.35 7.00 -9.14
N GLU A 132 -3.27 8.33 -9.13
CA GLU A 132 -4.41 9.19 -8.77
C GLU A 132 -5.59 8.99 -9.73
N ARG A 133 -5.28 8.75 -11.01
CA ARG A 133 -6.27 8.50 -12.07
C ARG A 133 -7.23 7.34 -11.79
N TRP A 134 -6.84 6.36 -10.95
CA TRP A 134 -7.69 5.22 -10.61
C TRP A 134 -8.60 5.46 -9.40
N ARG A 135 -8.50 6.63 -8.75
CA ARG A 135 -9.20 6.91 -7.50
C ARG A 135 -10.72 6.88 -7.64
N GLU A 136 -11.27 7.52 -8.67
CA GLU A 136 -12.72 7.57 -8.88
C GLU A 136 -13.30 6.18 -9.18
N ASP A 137 -12.65 5.45 -10.08
CA ASP A 137 -13.04 4.09 -10.43
C ASP A 137 -13.04 3.19 -9.18
N LEU A 138 -11.96 3.23 -8.38
CA LEU A 138 -11.81 2.35 -7.23
C LEU A 138 -12.76 2.70 -6.07
N LEU A 139 -13.07 3.98 -5.85
CA LEU A 139 -14.07 4.38 -4.88
C LEU A 139 -15.48 3.92 -5.26
N ALA A 140 -15.77 3.76 -6.56
CA ALA A 140 -17.06 3.24 -7.01
C ALA A 140 -17.24 1.73 -6.70
N VAL A 141 -16.14 0.97 -6.55
CA VAL A 141 -16.17 -0.50 -6.39
C VAL A 141 -15.79 -0.97 -4.99
N CYS A 142 -15.12 -0.13 -4.19
CA CYS A 142 -14.78 -0.39 -2.80
C CYS A 142 -15.55 0.56 -1.86
N PRO A 143 -16.83 0.28 -1.55
CA PRO A 143 -17.62 1.05 -0.57
C PRO A 143 -17.18 0.84 0.88
#